data_AF-A0A973AHU9-F1
#
_entry.id   AF-A0A973AHU9-F1
#
_cell.length_a   1.000
_cell.length_b   1.000
_cell.length_c   1.000
_cell.angle_alpha   90.00
_cell.angle_beta   90.00
_cell.angle_gamma   90.00
#
_symmetry.space_group_name_H-M   'P 1'
#
loop_
_entity.id
_entity.type
_entity.pdbx_description
1 polymer ?
#
loop_
_entity_poly.entity_id
_entity_poly.type
_entity_poly.pdbx_seq_one_letter_code
_entity_poly.pdbx_strand_id
1 'polypeptide(L)'
;MDIVRVKIELAIPARSALESIRTQIEAEIRKFTGAATVAVDITTKISSHAVQGNLKPIPGIKNIIAIASGKGGVGKSTVAVNVALALA
;
A
#
# COMPACT_ATOMS: atom_id res chain seq x y z
N MET A 1 -26.77 -14.62 -20.19
CA MET A 1 -26.32 -14.51 -18.78
C MET A 1 -25.40 -13.31 -18.71
N ASP A 2 -25.83 -12.25 -18.04
CA ASP A 2 -25.07 -11.01 -17.99
C ASP A 2 -23.90 -11.10 -17.00
N ILE A 3 -22.71 -10.76 -17.49
CA ILE A 3 -21.47 -10.79 -16.74
C ILE A 3 -20.96 -9.35 -16.63
N VAL A 4 -20.82 -8.86 -15.41
CA VAL A 4 -20.26 -7.53 -15.13
C VAL A 4 -18.82 -7.70 -14.66
N ARG A 5 -17.87 -7.06 -15.36
CA ARG A 5 -16.47 -7.03 -14.97
C ARG A 5 -16.08 -5.62 -14.54
N VAL A 6 -15.49 -5.52 -13.36
CA VAL A 6 -15.00 -4.25 -12.82
C VAL A 6 -13.54 -4.39 -12.46
N LYS A 7 -12.73 -3.45 -12.94
CA LYS A 7 -11.30 -3.36 -12.62
C LYS A 7 -11.04 -2.08 -11.85
N ILE A 8 -10.37 -2.19 -10.72
CA ILE A 8 -10.11 -1.08 -9.81
C ILE A 8 -8.61 -1.05 -9.51
N GLU A 9 -7.99 0.11 -9.73
CA GLU A 9 -6.59 0.34 -9.38
C GLU A 9 -6.53 1.30 -8.19
N LEU A 10 -5.91 0.85 -7.09
CA LEU A 10 -5.73 1.64 -5.88
C LEU A 10 -4.29 2.19 -5.83
N ALA A 11 -4.16 3.50 -5.60
CA ALA A 11 -2.88 4.18 -5.43
C ALA A 11 -2.28 4.04 -4.01
N ILE A 12 -2.82 3.15 -3.18
CA ILE A 12 -2.47 2.97 -1.77
C ILE A 12 -2.19 1.50 -1.42
N PRO A 13 -1.41 1.22 -0.37
CA PRO A 13 -1.28 -0.12 0.17
C PRO A 13 -2.59 -0.54 0.86
N ALA A 14 -3.30 -1.47 0.24
CA ALA A 14 -4.61 -1.93 0.73
C ALA A 14 -4.65 -3.43 1.09
N ARG A 15 -3.49 -4.10 1.22
CA ARG A 15 -3.39 -5.57 1.32
C ARG A 15 -4.36 -6.19 2.33
N SER A 16 -4.47 -5.61 3.53
CA SER A 16 -5.36 -6.10 4.59
C SER A 16 -6.85 -5.83 4.33
N ALA A 17 -7.18 -4.83 3.51
CA ALA A 17 -8.54 -4.40 3.23
C ALA A 17 -9.08 -4.91 1.88
N LEU A 18 -8.24 -5.50 1.01
CA LEU A 18 -8.61 -5.91 -0.36
C LEU A 18 -9.86 -6.80 -0.39
N GLU A 19 -9.92 -7.84 0.45
CA GLU A 19 -11.06 -8.77 0.48
C GLU A 19 -12.35 -8.10 0.96
N SER A 20 -12.26 -7.23 1.97
CA SER A 20 -13.41 -6.46 2.46
C SER A 20 -13.94 -5.52 1.38
N ILE A 21 -13.05 -4.80 0.70
CA ILE A 21 -13.40 -3.89 -0.39
C ILE A 21 -14.03 -4.67 -1.55
N ARG A 22 -13.43 -5.79 -1.97
CA ARG A 22 -14.00 -6.66 -3.02
C ARG A 22 -15.42 -7.09 -2.67
N THR A 23 -15.61 -7.60 -1.46
CA THR A 23 -16.91 -8.11 -1.01
C THR A 23 -17.99 -7.02 -1.02
N GLN A 24 -17.65 -5.82 -0.54
CA GLN A 24 -18.58 -4.69 -0.52
C GLN A 24 -18.96 -4.25 -1.94
N ILE A 25 -17.97 -4.17 -2.84
CA ILE A 25 -18.19 -3.74 -4.23
C ILE A 25 -19.01 -4.77 -5.00
N GLU A 26 -18.72 -6.07 -4.84
CA GLU A 26 -19.51 -7.13 -5.45
C GLU A 26 -20.96 -7.11 -4.96
N ALA A 27 -21.18 -6.95 -3.65
CA ALA A 27 -22.51 -6.88 -3.06
C ALA A 27 -23.31 -5.70 -3.62
N GLU A 28 -22.69 -4.52 -3.73
CA GLU A 28 -23.37 -3.33 -4.23
C GLU A 28 -23.67 -3.43 -5.73
N ILE A 29 -22.72 -3.89 -6.55
CA ILE A 29 -22.94 -4.08 -7.99
C ILE A 29 -24.05 -5.09 -8.26
N ARG A 30 -24.11 -6.19 -7.50
CA ARG A 30 -25.18 -7.19 -7.64
C ARG A 30 -26.55 -6.59 -7.35
N LYS A 31 -26.68 -5.75 -6.32
CA LYS A 31 -27.95 -5.06 -6.01
C LYS A 31 -28.40 -4.15 -7.14
N PHE A 32 -27.49 -3.38 -7.74
CA PHE A 32 -27.84 -2.41 -8.78
C PHE A 32 -28.09 -3.03 -10.15
N THR A 33 -27.36 -4.08 -10.52
CA THR A 33 -27.38 -4.63 -11.88
C THR A 33 -28.25 -5.88 -12.02
N GLY A 34 -28.55 -6.59 -10.93
CA GLY A 34 -29.20 -7.90 -10.98
C GLY A 34 -28.40 -8.96 -11.74
N ALA A 35 -27.11 -8.70 -12.04
CA ALA A 35 -26.29 -9.57 -12.86
C ALA A 35 -26.01 -10.91 -12.15
N ALA A 36 -26.08 -12.01 -12.92
CA ALA A 36 -25.82 -13.36 -12.42
C ALA A 36 -24.35 -13.57 -12.04
N THR A 37 -23.43 -12.80 -12.63
CA THR A 37 -21.99 -12.91 -12.35
C THR A 37 -21.34 -11.55 -12.33
N VAL A 38 -20.65 -11.24 -11.22
CA VAL A 38 -19.84 -10.03 -11.05
C VAL A 38 -18.41 -10.47 -10.76
N ALA A 39 -17.46 -10.01 -11.57
CA ALA A 39 -16.04 -10.26 -11.37
C ALA A 39 -15.31 -8.95 -11.09
N VAL A 40 -14.74 -8.83 -9.88
CA VAL A 40 -14.03 -7.63 -9.42
C VAL A 40 -12.54 -7.93 -9.27
N ASP A 41 -11.75 -7.29 -10.13
CA ASP A 41 -10.29 -7.31 -10.08
C ASP A 41 -9.79 -6.02 -9.43
N ILE A 42 -9.10 -6.14 -8.30
CA ILE A 42 -8.55 -5.01 -7.54
C ILE A 42 -7.03 -5.15 -7.53
N THR A 43 -6.36 -4.19 -8.14
CA THR A 43 -4.90 -4.12 -8.18
C THR A 43 -4.42 -2.90 -7.41
N THR A 44 -3.27 -3.00 -6.74
CA THR A 44 -2.61 -1.85 -6.11
C THR A 44 -1.40 -1.43 -6.94
N LYS A 45 -1.33 -0.15 -7.31
CA LYS A 45 -0.19 0.42 -8.03
C LYS A 45 0.24 1.69 -7.32
N ILE A 46 1.32 1.58 -6.55
CA ILE A 46 1.89 2.70 -5.80
C ILE A 46 2.98 3.32 -6.67
N SER A 47 2.76 4.52 -7.19
CA SER A 47 3.79 5.28 -7.88
C SER A 47 4.79 5.84 -6.88
N SER A 48 6.08 5.72 -7.19
CA SER A 48 7.13 6.41 -6.44
C SER A 48 6.93 7.92 -6.57
N HIS A 49 6.75 8.59 -5.45
CA HIS A 49 6.77 10.05 -5.43
C HIS A 49 8.23 10.50 -5.53
N ALA A 50 8.49 11.58 -6.27
CA ALA A 50 9.83 12.16 -6.30
C ALA A 50 10.25 12.52 -4.88
N VAL A 51 11.48 12.19 -4.52
CA VAL A 51 12.07 12.62 -3.24
C VAL A 51 12.05 14.15 -3.23
N GLN A 52 11.55 14.76 -2.16
CA GLN A 52 11.51 16.22 -2.05
C GLN A 52 12.95 16.78 -2.11
N GLY A 53 13.21 17.75 -3.01
CA GLY A 53 14.47 18.50 -3.09
C GLY A 53 15.56 17.92 -4.02
N ASN A 54 16.83 18.26 -3.72
CA ASN A 54 18.04 17.83 -4.48
C ASN A 54 18.50 16.39 -4.17
N LEU A 55 17.68 15.58 -3.50
CA LEU A 55 18.06 14.23 -3.07
C LEU A 55 17.82 13.24 -4.21
N LYS A 56 18.89 12.64 -4.71
CA LYS A 56 18.81 11.55 -5.69
C LYS A 56 18.52 10.23 -4.97
N PRO A 57 17.53 9.43 -5.42
CA PRO A 57 17.33 8.08 -4.92
C PRO A 57 18.61 7.25 -5.07
N ILE A 58 18.96 6.45 -4.06
CA ILE A 58 20.07 5.52 -4.14
C ILE A 58 19.61 4.28 -4.93
N PRO A 59 20.30 3.87 -6.02
CA PRO A 59 19.92 2.69 -6.78
C PRO A 59 19.82 1.43 -5.90
N GLY A 60 18.74 0.67 -6.06
CA GLY A 60 18.47 -0.54 -5.28
C GLY A 60 17.82 -0.31 -3.91
N ILE A 61 17.74 0.93 -3.41
CA ILE A 61 17.12 1.26 -2.11
C ILE A 61 15.71 1.82 -2.32
N LYS A 62 14.70 1.07 -1.88
CA LYS A 62 13.28 1.46 -2.03
C LYS A 62 12.84 2.51 -1.00
N ASN A 63 13.29 2.37 0.25
CA ASN A 63 12.87 3.22 1.37
C ASN A 63 14.08 3.60 2.23
N ILE A 64 14.11 4.84 2.73
CA ILE A 64 15.13 5.33 3.68
C ILE A 64 14.40 5.79 4.94
N ILE A 65 14.78 5.26 6.10
CA ILE A 65 14.23 5.64 7.41
C ILE A 65 15.32 6.37 8.19
N ALA A 66 15.15 7.68 8.41
CA ALA A 66 16.09 8.49 9.17
C ALA A 66 15.80 8.38 10.68
N ILE A 67 16.78 7.92 11.46
CA ILE A 67 16.70 7.86 12.93
C ILE A 67 17.64 8.92 13.51
N ALA A 68 17.07 9.93 14.18
CA ALA A 68 17.81 11.03 14.79
C ALA A 68 17.51 11.15 16.30
N SER A 69 18.43 11.74 17.05
CA SER A 69 18.28 12.07 18.47
C SER A 69 18.97 13.39 18.76
N GLY A 70 18.21 14.37 19.26
CA GLY A 70 18.64 15.76 19.47
C GLY A 70 19.50 15.98 20.71
N LYS A 71 19.85 14.94 21.46
CA LYS A 71 20.75 15.01 22.63
C LYS A 71 21.84 13.93 22.52
N GLY A 72 23.04 14.25 22.99
CA GLY A 72 24.13 13.28 23.07
C GLY A 72 23.78 12.15 24.05
N GLY A 73 23.86 10.89 23.61
CA GLY A 73 23.84 9.73 24.51
C GLY A 73 22.57 8.85 24.52
N VAL A 74 21.48 9.19 23.83
CA VAL A 74 20.25 8.37 23.91
C VAL A 74 19.91 7.65 22.60
N GLY A 75 20.34 6.39 22.50
CA GLY A 75 19.61 5.32 21.82
C GLY A 75 19.50 5.30 20.29
N LYS A 76 20.10 6.22 19.53
CA LYS A 76 19.97 6.22 18.04
C LYS A 76 20.26 4.86 17.41
N SER A 77 21.43 4.28 17.72
CA SER A 77 21.83 2.98 17.18
C SER A 77 20.96 1.85 17.72
N THR A 78 20.56 1.91 19.00
CA THR A 78 19.66 0.92 19.61
C THR A 78 18.30 0.89 18.93
N VAL A 79 17.70 2.07 18.66
CA VAL A 79 16.43 2.19 17.95
C VAL A 79 16.58 1.73 16.50
N ALA A 80 17.64 2.14 15.82
CA ALA A 80 17.89 1.73 14.44
C ALA A 80 18.00 0.21 14.30
N VAL A 81 18.73 -0.46 15.21
CA VAL A 81 18.88 -1.93 15.19
C VAL A 81 17.54 -2.63 15.47
N ASN A 82 16.76 -2.17 16.44
CA ASN A 82 15.46 -2.78 16.75
C ASN A 82 14.44 -2.59 15.60
N VAL A 83 14.43 -1.41 14.97
CA VAL A 83 13.59 -1.16 13.79
C VAL A 83 14.02 -2.06 12.63
N ALA A 84 15.33 -2.21 12.40
CA ALA A 84 15.84 -3.12 11.37
C ALA A 84 15.42 -4.58 11.63
N LEU A 85 15.49 -5.04 12.88
CA LEU A 85 15.07 -6.37 13.27
C LEU A 85 13.56 -6.58 13.08
N ALA A 86 12.73 -5.58 13.40
CA ALA A 86 11.28 -5.68 13.26
C ALA A 86 10.79 -5.63 11.79
N LEU A 87 11.61 -5.12 10.87
CA LEU A 87 11.29 -5.01 9.44
C LEU A 87 11.89 -6.14 8.58
N ALA A 88 12.74 -6.99 9.17
CA ALA A 88 13.39 -8.12 8.51
C ALA A 88 12.43 -9.27 8.18
#